data_AF-A0AAW0Y6R7-F1
#
_entry.id   AF-A0AAW0Y6R7-F1
#
_cell.length_a   1.000
_cell.length_b   1.000
_cell.length_c   1.000
_cell.angle_alpha   90.00
_cell.angle_beta   90.00
_cell.angle_gamma   90.00
#
_symmetry.space_group_name_H-M   'P 1'
#
loop_
_entity.id
_entity.type
_entity.pdbx_description
1 polymer ?
#
loop_
_entity_poly.entity_id
_entity_poly.type
_entity_poly.pdbx_seq_one_letter_code
_entity_poly.pdbx_strand_id
1 'polypeptide(L)'
;MGGSTSKLKRWMSNGVDGTEQCQRPVKKLATPFVYTRRGSMYFDEDGDVAHEFYEEIPPLRRGVKATMRRILTNLTPQGEVRLPFPCLHVDFPIVLYQDS
;
A
#
# COMPACT_ATOMS: atom_id res chain seq x y z
N MET A 1 -31.89 -34.31 -4.90
CA MET A 1 -31.68 -32.85 -4.95
C MET A 1 -31.54 -32.34 -3.51
N GLY A 2 -30.47 -31.60 -3.20
CA GLY A 2 -30.15 -31.07 -1.87
C GLY A 2 -29.23 -32.00 -1.05
N GLY A 3 -28.19 -31.55 -0.34
CA GLY A 3 -27.61 -30.22 -0.09
C GLY A 3 -26.12 -30.41 0.23
N SER A 4 -25.24 -29.57 -0.31
CA SER A 4 -24.59 -28.42 0.35
C SER A 4 -23.68 -28.72 1.55
N THR A 5 -22.40 -28.39 1.30
CA THR A 5 -21.39 -27.78 2.19
C THR A 5 -20.81 -28.58 3.36
N SER A 6 -19.50 -28.82 3.32
CA SER A 6 -18.54 -28.21 4.25
C SER A 6 -17.16 -28.88 4.15
N LYS A 7 -16.15 -28.13 3.73
CA LYS A 7 -14.74 -28.41 4.07
C LYS A 7 -14.06 -27.09 4.43
N LEU A 8 -14.46 -26.54 5.57
CA LEU A 8 -13.66 -25.52 6.25
C LEU A 8 -12.58 -26.25 7.05
N LYS A 9 -11.34 -26.10 6.59
CA LYS A 9 -10.16 -26.68 7.22
C LYS A 9 -9.79 -25.82 8.43
N ARG A 10 -9.96 -26.43 9.60
CA ARG A 10 -9.55 -25.98 10.92
C ARG A 10 -8.03 -25.80 10.97
N TRP A 11 -7.55 -24.62 11.36
CA TRP A 11 -6.19 -24.41 11.86
C TRP A 11 -6.27 -23.81 13.26
N MET A 12 -5.87 -24.61 14.24
CA MET A 12 -5.46 -24.27 15.61
C MET A 12 -4.05 -24.89 15.70
N SER A 13 -2.98 -24.34 16.26
CA SER A 13 -2.64 -23.13 17.03
C SER A 13 -1.10 -23.13 17.14
N ASN A 14 -0.49 -22.04 17.64
CA ASN A 14 0.68 -21.97 18.55
C ASN A 14 1.06 -20.47 18.67
N GLY A 15 0.80 -19.77 19.79
CA GLY A 15 1.69 -19.70 20.98
C GLY A 15 3.01 -19.01 20.59
N VAL A 16 3.43 -17.83 21.07
CA VAL A 16 3.42 -17.28 22.45
C VAL A 16 3.74 -15.77 22.43
N ASP A 17 3.15 -15.04 23.37
CA ASP A 17 3.53 -13.81 24.10
C ASP A 17 4.18 -12.59 23.41
N GLY A 18 3.49 -11.45 23.52
CA GLY A 18 3.95 -10.12 23.14
C GLY A 18 2.80 -9.13 23.18
N THR A 19 2.75 -8.29 24.22
CA THR A 19 1.72 -7.29 24.50
C THR A 19 1.48 -6.31 23.35
N GLU A 20 0.53 -6.60 22.47
CA GLU A 20 -0.09 -5.57 21.62
C GLU A 20 -1.60 -5.76 21.64
N GLN A 21 -2.31 -4.75 22.15
CA GLN A 21 -3.76 -4.74 22.29
C GLN A 21 -4.40 -5.05 20.93
N CYS A 22 -5.10 -6.18 20.87
CA CYS A 22 -6.03 -6.49 19.78
C CYS A 22 -7.23 -5.54 19.89
N GLN A 23 -7.04 -4.30 19.43
CA GLN A 23 -8.12 -3.36 19.26
C GLN A 23 -9.00 -3.89 18.14
N ARG A 24 -10.19 -4.40 18.50
CA ARG A 24 -11.25 -4.70 17.53
C ARG A 24 -11.37 -3.48 16.61
N PRO A 25 -11.41 -3.63 15.28
CA PRO A 25 -11.58 -2.48 14.40
C PRO A 25 -12.97 -1.90 14.65
N VAL A 26 -13.06 -0.94 15.58
CA VAL A 26 -14.18 -0.02 15.66
C VAL A 26 -14.24 0.61 14.28
N LYS A 27 -15.39 0.48 13.60
CA LYS A 27 -15.62 1.12 12.32
C LYS A 27 -15.35 2.61 12.54
N LYS A 28 -14.16 3.09 12.14
CA LYS A 28 -13.76 4.48 12.30
C LYS A 28 -14.84 5.28 11.56
N LEU A 29 -15.66 6.01 12.31
CA LEU A 29 -16.51 7.04 11.72
C LEU A 29 -15.56 7.93 10.91
N ALA A 30 -15.84 8.09 9.61
CA ALA A 30 -14.93 8.81 8.74
C ALA A 30 -14.74 10.22 9.29
N THR A 31 -13.47 10.63 9.44
CA THR A 31 -13.12 11.96 9.93
C THR A 31 -12.99 12.92 8.76
N PRO A 32 -13.35 14.21 8.91
CA PRO A 32 -13.13 15.20 7.86
C PRO A 32 -11.64 15.41 7.56
N PHE A 33 -10.73 14.93 8.43
CA PHE A 33 -9.29 15.00 8.26
C PHE A 33 -8.69 13.66 7.85
N VAL A 34 -7.82 13.70 6.84
CA VAL A 34 -7.03 12.59 6.30
C VAL A 34 -5.57 12.82 6.67
N TYR A 35 -4.99 11.90 7.44
CA TYR A 35 -3.60 12.00 7.93
C TYR A 35 -2.63 11.11 7.15
N THR A 36 -3.13 10.10 6.45
CA THR A 36 -2.33 9.17 5.64
C THR A 36 -2.91 9.06 4.25
N ARG A 37 -2.04 8.84 3.26
CA ARG A 37 -2.43 8.51 1.89
C ARG A 37 -1.78 7.19 1.47
N ARG A 38 -2.37 6.50 0.49
CA ARG A 38 -1.67 5.41 -0.20
C ARG A 38 -0.58 6.01 -1.09
N GLY A 39 0.68 5.61 -0.85
CA GLY A 39 1.82 5.96 -1.68
C GLY A 39 1.81 5.18 -3.00
N SER A 40 2.39 5.78 -4.04
CA SER A 40 2.59 5.17 -5.36
C SER A 40 4.06 4.87 -5.65
N MET A 41 4.93 4.99 -4.65
CA MET A 41 6.35 4.66 -4.76
C MET A 41 6.63 3.25 -4.24
N TYR A 42 7.77 2.72 -4.64
CA TYR A 42 8.28 1.43 -4.26
C TYR A 42 9.73 1.57 -3.80
N PHE A 43 10.14 0.66 -2.92
CA PHE A 43 11.53 0.42 -2.56
C PHE A 43 12.06 -0.74 -3.42
N ASP A 44 13.28 -0.60 -3.95
CA ASP A 44 14.00 -1.72 -4.57
C ASP A 44 14.86 -2.48 -3.55
N GLU A 45 15.74 -3.38 -4.04
CA GLU A 45 16.60 -4.22 -3.21
C GLU A 45 17.69 -3.42 -2.47
N ASP A 46 18.07 -2.25 -3.01
CA ASP A 46 19.09 -1.35 -2.45
C ASP A 46 18.47 -0.31 -1.50
N GLY A 47 17.13 -0.22 -1.46
CA GLY A 47 16.38 0.71 -0.61
C GLY A 47 16.13 2.07 -1.26
N ASP A 48 16.38 2.20 -2.55
CA ASP A 48 16.03 3.40 -3.31
C ASP A 48 14.52 3.50 -3.47
N VAL A 49 14.01 4.74 -3.50
CA VAL A 49 12.57 5.03 -3.60
C VAL A 49 12.26 5.67 -4.95
N ALA A 50 11.40 5.02 -5.73
CA ALA A 50 10.93 5.56 -7.00
C ALA A 50 9.50 5.12 -7.31
N HIS A 51 8.85 5.79 -8.27
CA HIS A 51 7.58 5.34 -8.81
C HIS A 51 7.74 4.09 -9.69
N GLU A 52 8.86 4.02 -10.42
CA GLU A 52 9.15 2.97 -11.39
C GLU A 52 10.65 2.70 -11.41
N PHE A 53 11.02 1.44 -11.52
CA PHE A 53 12.42 1.00 -11.63
C PHE A 53 12.67 0.41 -13.01
N TYR A 54 13.87 0.65 -13.51
CA TYR A 54 14.32 0.14 -14.81
C TYR A 54 15.72 -0.43 -14.68
N GLU A 55 15.96 -1.55 -15.35
CA GLU A 55 17.30 -2.12 -15.53
C GLU A 55 17.77 -1.97 -16.97
N GLU A 56 19.08 -1.81 -17.12
CA GLU A 56 19.71 -1.83 -18.43
C GLU A 56 19.81 -3.26 -18.95
N ILE A 57 19.36 -3.47 -20.18
CA ILE A 57 19.53 -4.71 -20.92
C ILE A 57 20.73 -4.53 -21.86
N PRO A 58 21.80 -5.33 -21.67
CA PRO A 58 22.98 -5.25 -22.53
C PRO A 58 22.62 -5.68 -23.95
N PRO A 59 23.27 -5.08 -24.97
CA PRO A 59 22.98 -5.39 -26.36
C PRO A 59 23.43 -6.81 -26.70
N LEU A 60 22.56 -7.57 -27.36
CA LEU A 60 22.86 -8.95 -27.79
C LEU A 60 23.93 -9.01 -28.90
N ARG A 61 24.13 -7.91 -29.65
CA ARG A 61 25.06 -7.83 -30.78
C ARG A 61 25.86 -6.53 -30.72
N ARG A 62 27.11 -6.56 -31.19
CA ARG A 62 27.97 -5.37 -31.30
C ARG A 62 27.32 -4.34 -32.24
N GLY A 63 27.36 -3.07 -31.84
CA GLY A 63 26.80 -1.96 -32.61
C GLY A 63 25.32 -1.66 -32.34
N VAL A 64 24.63 -2.49 -31.55
CA VAL A 64 23.28 -2.20 -31.05
C VAL A 64 23.38 -1.46 -29.72
N LYS A 65 22.51 -0.46 -29.51
CA LYS A 65 22.43 0.28 -28.25
C LYS A 65 21.74 -0.57 -27.18
N ALA A 66 22.18 -0.43 -25.93
CA ALA A 66 21.47 -0.97 -24.79
C ALA A 66 20.06 -0.37 -24.69
N THR A 67 19.14 -1.13 -24.12
CA THR A 67 17.75 -0.69 -23.89
C THR A 67 17.40 -0.84 -22.43
N MET A 68 16.43 -0.08 -21.93
CA MET A 68 15.95 -0.19 -20.56
C MET A 68 14.69 -1.06 -20.50
N ARG A 69 14.58 -1.91 -19.48
CA ARG A 69 13.36 -2.68 -19.18
C ARG A 69 12.83 -2.29 -17.83
N ARG A 70 11.50 -2.11 -17.74
CA ARG A 70 10.81 -1.85 -16.49
C ARG A 70 10.86 -3.10 -15.59
N ILE A 71 11.24 -2.91 -14.34
CA ILE A 71 11.18 -3.92 -13.29
C ILE A 71 9.82 -3.82 -12.60
N LEU A 72 9.17 -4.98 -12.41
CA LEU A 72 7.89 -5.10 -11.69
C LEU A 72 7.97 -6.09 -10.52
N THR A 73 9.06 -6.85 -10.42
CA THR A 73 9.30 -7.89 -9.42
C THR A 73 10.22 -7.38 -8.32
N ASN A 74 10.17 -7.99 -7.14
CA ASN A 74 11.02 -7.67 -5.98
C ASN A 74 10.94 -6.21 -5.49
N LEU A 75 9.91 -5.47 -5.88
CA LEU A 75 9.65 -4.13 -5.40
C LEU A 75 8.72 -4.17 -4.19
N THR A 76 9.09 -3.47 -3.13
CA THR A 76 8.27 -3.35 -1.92
C THR A 76 7.46 -2.05 -1.98
N PRO A 77 6.12 -2.07 -1.96
CA PRO A 77 5.33 -0.84 -2.00
C PRO A 77 5.56 0.02 -0.76
N GLN A 78 5.62 1.34 -0.94
CA GLN A 78 5.76 2.29 0.18
C GLN A 78 4.59 2.20 1.17
N GLY A 79 3.41 1.78 0.72
CA GLY A 79 2.24 1.58 1.59
C GLY A 79 1.57 2.89 1.99
N GLU A 80 1.14 2.99 3.26
CA GLU A 80 0.54 4.22 3.79
C GLU A 80 1.62 5.24 4.16
N VAL A 81 1.51 6.44 3.58
CA VAL A 81 2.42 7.56 3.80
C VAL A 81 1.73 8.60 4.66
N ARG A 82 2.36 8.98 5.77
CA ARG A 82 1.91 10.08 6.61
C ARG A 82 2.06 11.41 5.87
N LEU A 83 1.01 12.20 5.89
CA LEU A 83 1.03 13.55 5.37
C LEU A 83 1.67 14.50 6.41
N PRO A 84 2.43 15.51 5.98
CA PRO A 84 3.02 16.49 6.89
C PRO A 84 1.95 17.34 7.60
N PHE A 85 0.80 17.54 6.96
CA PHE A 85 -0.38 18.20 7.49
C PHE A 85 -1.64 17.43 7.07
N PRO A 86 -2.71 17.45 7.88
CA PRO A 86 -3.95 16.78 7.54
C PRO A 86 -4.62 17.43 6.32
N CYS A 87 -5.15 16.60 5.42
CA CYS A 87 -5.96 17.04 4.29
C CYS A 87 -7.45 16.87 4.58
N LEU A 88 -8.31 17.59 3.86
CA LEU A 88 -9.76 17.41 3.97
C LEU A 88 -10.21 16.15 3.22
N HIS A 89 -11.15 15.43 3.82
CA HIS A 89 -11.76 14.24 3.24
C HIS A 89 -12.78 14.64 2.17
N VAL A 90 -12.69 14.04 0.98
CA VAL A 90 -13.46 14.44 -0.21
C VAL A 90 -14.98 14.31 -0.04
N ASP A 91 -15.43 13.35 0.78
CA ASP A 91 -16.87 13.10 1.01
C ASP A 91 -17.51 14.00 2.09
N PHE A 92 -16.74 14.88 2.74
CA PHE A 92 -17.26 15.77 3.79
C PHE A 92 -17.41 17.19 3.24
N PRO A 93 -18.65 17.69 3.03
CA PRO A 93 -18.86 19.09 2.69
C PRO A 93 -18.46 19.97 3.88
N ILE A 94 -17.49 20.86 3.68
CA ILE A 94 -16.94 21.74 4.71
C ILE A 94 -16.95 23.16 4.18
N VAL A 95 -17.61 24.07 4.89
CA VAL A 95 -17.57 25.51 4.59
C VAL A 95 -16.24 26.05 5.10
N LEU A 96 -15.37 26.48 4.18
CA LEU A 96 -14.04 27.00 4.53
C LEU A 96 -14.06 28.46 4.97
N TYR A 97 -15.04 29.23 4.48
CA TYR A 97 -15.18 30.65 4.75
C TYR A 97 -16.65 31.03 4.73
N GLN A 98 -17.05 31.88 5.66
CA GLN A 98 -18.35 32.52 5.68
C GLN A 98 -18.13 33.98 6.05
N ASP A 99 -18.63 34.89 5.21
CA ASP A 99 -18.67 36.31 5.54
C ASP A 99 -19.88 36.58 6.44
N SER A 100 -19.68 37.41 7.46
CA SER A 100 -20.67 37.73 8.50
C SER A 100 -21.57 38.88 8.10
#